data_AF-A0A2D9CIV9-F1
#
_entry.id   AF-A0A2D9CIV9-F1
#
_cell.length_a   1.000
_cell.length_b   1.000
_cell.length_c   1.000
_cell.angle_alpha   90.00
_cell.angle_beta   90.00
_cell.angle_gamma   90.00
#
_symmetry.space_group_name_H-M   'P 1'
#
loop_
_entity.id
_entity.type
_entity.pdbx_description
1 polymer ?
#
loop_
_entity_poly.entity_id
_entity_poly.type
_entity_poly.pdbx_seq_one_letter_code
_entity_poly.pdbx_strand_id
1 'polypeptide(L)'
;MNLFNKPGAARSVPQSYKPVLEASEVIDLFARLTLHQQAAMMRLLSRNIVIDLGDDNRYMGYEFDYSVDGAVISVTPSIDED
;
A
#
# COMPACT_ATOMS: atom_id res chain seq x y z
N MET A 1 -27.97 31.68 16.60
CA MET A 1 -26.53 31.47 16.31
C MET A 1 -25.83 31.15 17.63
N ASN A 2 -25.46 29.88 17.87
CA ASN A 2 -24.69 29.51 19.06
C ASN A 2 -23.20 29.67 18.76
N LEU A 3 -22.60 30.76 19.28
CA LEU A 3 -21.23 31.20 19.04
C LEU A 3 -20.17 30.61 20.01
N PHE A 4 -20.51 29.58 20.78
CA PHE A 4 -19.59 29.05 21.79
C PHE A 4 -19.35 27.56 21.57
N ASN A 5 -18.15 27.25 21.07
CA ASN A 5 -17.58 25.90 21.16
C ASN A 5 -17.55 25.50 22.64
N LYS A 6 -18.17 24.37 22.98
CA LYS A 6 -18.14 23.81 24.34
C LYS A 6 -16.68 23.61 24.78
N PRO A 7 -16.29 24.02 26.00
CA PRO A 7 -15.00 23.64 26.57
C PRO A 7 -14.95 22.10 26.65
N GLY A 8 -13.94 21.51 26.01
CA GLY A 8 -13.80 20.05 25.88
C GLY A 8 -14.11 19.49 24.48
N ALA A 9 -14.63 20.29 23.54
CA ALA A 9 -14.66 19.89 22.14
C ALA A 9 -13.23 19.86 21.59
N ALA A 10 -12.73 18.67 21.23
CA ALA A 10 -11.45 18.52 20.54
C ALA A 10 -11.46 19.43 19.30
N ARG A 11 -10.49 20.35 19.21
CA ARG A 11 -10.34 21.19 18.02
C ARG A 11 -10.14 20.25 16.83
N SER A 12 -10.94 20.43 15.78
CA SER A 12 -10.75 19.64 14.56
C SER A 12 -9.32 19.88 14.06
N VAL A 13 -8.58 18.80 13.83
CA VAL A 13 -7.23 18.89 13.29
C VAL A 13 -7.30 19.54 11.90
N PRO A 14 -6.34 20.41 11.54
CA PRO A 14 -6.31 21.01 10.21
C PRO A 14 -6.31 19.93 9.14
N GLN A 15 -6.89 20.23 7.97
CA GLN A 15 -7.04 19.24 6.88
C GLN A 15 -5.70 18.60 6.46
N SER A 16 -4.58 19.32 6.61
CA SER A 16 -3.22 18.81 6.35
C SER A 16 -2.75 17.71 7.29
N TYR A 17 -3.32 17.60 8.49
CA TYR A 17 -3.01 16.57 9.48
C TYR A 17 -4.01 15.41 9.46
N LYS A 18 -5.07 15.54 8.66
CA LYS A 18 -5.98 14.41 8.42
C LYS A 18 -5.34 13.48 7.40
N PRO A 19 -5.43 12.16 7.59
CA PRO A 19 -5.10 11.21 6.53
C PRO A 19 -5.83 11.61 5.25
N VAL A 20 -5.12 11.59 4.11
CA VAL A 20 -5.71 11.95 2.80
C VAL A 20 -6.83 10.97 2.43
N LEU A 21 -6.71 9.73 2.88
CA LEU A 21 -7.72 8.68 2.79
C LEU A 21 -7.79 7.96 4.13
N GLU A 22 -9.00 7.60 4.55
CA GLU A 22 -9.22 6.73 5.70
C GLU A 22 -8.84 5.29 5.33
N ALA A 23 -8.39 4.50 6.32
CA ALA A 23 -7.96 3.11 6.07
C ALA A 23 -9.06 2.26 5.40
N SER A 24 -10.33 2.52 5.72
CA SER A 24 -11.48 1.85 5.09
C SER A 24 -11.61 2.15 3.60
N GLU A 25 -11.27 3.36 3.16
CA GLU A 25 -11.34 3.76 1.75
C GLU A 25 -10.25 3.05 0.94
N VAL A 26 -9.06 2.87 1.52
CA VAL A 26 -7.96 2.11 0.89
C VAL A 26 -8.34 0.64 0.71
N ILE A 27 -8.98 0.04 1.72
CA ILE A 27 -9.42 -1.36 1.66
C ILE A 27 -10.53 -1.54 0.62
N ASP A 28 -11.54 -0.65 0.58
CA ASP A 28 -12.63 -0.71 -0.41
C ASP A 28 -12.09 -0.53 -1.83
N LEU A 29 -11.15 0.40 -2.03
CA LEU A 29 -10.47 0.56 -3.32
C LEU A 29 -9.76 -0.74 -3.72
N PHE A 30 -8.91 -1.31 -2.84
CA PHE A 30 -8.15 -2.51 -3.12
C PHE A 30 -9.04 -3.72 -3.44
N ALA A 31 -10.16 -3.88 -2.72
CA ALA A 31 -11.11 -4.97 -2.90
C ALA A 31 -11.83 -4.93 -4.27
N ARG A 32 -11.93 -3.74 -4.89
CA ARG A 32 -12.54 -3.54 -6.20
C ARG A 32 -11.57 -3.71 -7.37
N LEU A 33 -10.26 -3.78 -7.09
CA LEU A 33 -9.25 -3.97 -8.14
C LEU A 33 -9.28 -5.39 -8.68
N THR A 34 -9.01 -5.55 -9.98
CA THR A 34 -8.75 -6.86 -10.57
C THR A 34 -7.40 -7.40 -10.10
N LEU A 35 -7.18 -8.72 -10.19
CA LEU A 35 -5.87 -9.32 -9.85
C LEU A 35 -4.70 -8.67 -10.61
N HIS A 36 -4.89 -8.31 -11.88
CA HIS A 36 -3.86 -7.62 -12.66
C HIS A 36 -3.56 -6.21 -12.13
N GLN A 37 -4.59 -5.48 -11.69
CA GLN A 37 -4.41 -4.16 -11.09
C GLN A 37 -3.73 -4.26 -9.71
N GLN A 38 -4.12 -5.26 -8.91
CA GLN A 38 -3.46 -5.55 -7.64
C GLN A 38 -1.98 -5.90 -7.85
N ALA A 39 -1.65 -6.75 -8.83
CA ALA A 39 -0.27 -7.09 -9.17
C ALA A 39 0.54 -5.86 -9.64
N ALA A 40 -0.05 -4.98 -10.45
CA ALA A 40 0.58 -3.73 -10.85
C ALA A 40 0.85 -2.80 -9.65
N MET A 41 -0.11 -2.71 -8.72
CA MET A 41 0.05 -1.93 -7.49
C MET A 41 1.16 -2.52 -6.61
N MET A 42 1.21 -3.84 -6.45
CA MET A 42 2.28 -4.51 -5.69
C MET A 42 3.66 -4.22 -6.30
N ARG A 43 3.80 -4.26 -7.63
CA ARG A 43 5.04 -3.88 -8.32
C ARG A 43 5.49 -2.44 -8.02
N LEU A 44 4.56 -1.51 -7.84
CA LEU A 44 4.90 -0.13 -7.49
C LEU A 44 5.30 0.01 -6.02
N LEU A 45 4.56 -0.66 -5.12
CA LEU A 45 4.84 -0.65 -3.69
C LEU A 45 6.16 -1.34 -3.35
N SER A 46 6.47 -2.44 -4.03
CA SER A 46 7.67 -3.24 -3.78
C SER A 46 8.96 -2.45 -3.99
N ARG A 47 8.98 -1.45 -4.90
CA ARG A 47 10.15 -0.60 -5.14
C ARG A 47 10.63 0.17 -3.90
N ASN A 48 9.76 0.35 -2.92
CA ASN A 48 10.05 1.07 -1.68
C ASN A 48 10.24 0.14 -0.47
N ILE A 49 10.32 -1.18 -0.70
CA ILE A 49 10.36 -2.19 0.35
C ILE A 49 11.69 -2.93 0.31
N VAL A 50 12.21 -3.23 1.50
CA VAL A 50 13.29 -4.20 1.72
C VAL A 50 12.67 -5.42 2.36
N ILE A 51 12.95 -6.59 1.81
CA ILE A 51 12.50 -7.88 2.33
C ILE A 51 13.69 -8.53 3.04
N ASP A 52 13.58 -8.71 4.35
CA ASP A 52 14.59 -9.36 5.18
C ASP A 52 14.06 -10.74 5.61
N LEU A 53 14.69 -11.81 5.12
CA LEU A 53 14.34 -13.20 5.43
C LEU A 53 15.28 -13.84 6.46
N GLY A 54 16.22 -13.08 7.05
CA GLY A 54 17.25 -13.60 7.94
C GLY A 54 18.39 -14.33 7.22
N ASP A 55 19.43 -14.69 7.96
CA ASP A 55 20.60 -15.46 7.47
C ASP A 55 21.24 -14.88 6.19
N ASP A 56 21.46 -13.55 6.18
CA ASP A 56 21.98 -12.77 5.06
C ASP A 56 21.11 -12.72 3.79
N ASN A 57 19.87 -13.20 3.85
CA ASN A 57 18.93 -13.16 2.72
C ASN A 57 18.09 -11.87 2.76
N ARG A 58 18.71 -10.77 2.33
CA ARG A 58 18.07 -9.46 2.19
C ARG A 58 17.89 -9.14 0.72
N TYR A 59 16.64 -8.96 0.31
CA TYR A 59 16.26 -8.64 -1.06
C TYR A 59 15.64 -7.25 -1.13
N MET A 60 15.86 -6.57 -2.24
CA MET A 60 15.17 -5.33 -2.55
C MET A 60 13.88 -5.67 -3.29
N GLY A 61 12.77 -5.04 -2.93
CA GLY A 61 11.47 -5.41 -3.53
C GLY A 61 11.35 -5.12 -5.03
N TYR A 62 12.29 -4.35 -5.61
CA TYR A 62 12.39 -4.17 -7.07
C TYR A 62 13.07 -5.35 -7.78
N GLU A 63 13.65 -6.31 -7.06
CA GLU A 63 14.28 -7.53 -7.59
C GLU A 63 13.25 -8.63 -7.85
N PHE A 64 11.94 -8.32 -7.74
CA PHE A 64 10.86 -9.28 -7.91
C PHE A 64 9.85 -8.85 -8.97
N ASP A 65 9.37 -9.84 -9.70
CA ASP A 65 8.25 -9.73 -10.62
C ASP A 65 6.94 -10.20 -10.00
N TYR A 66 5.89 -9.45 -10.30
CA TYR A 66 4.53 -9.71 -9.85
C TYR A 66 3.65 -10.00 -11.07
N SER A 67 3.24 -11.25 -11.22
CA SER A 67 2.41 -11.71 -12.34
C SER A 67 1.15 -12.39 -11.85
N VAL A 68 0.09 -12.39 -12.65
CA VAL A 68 -1.13 -13.13 -12.34
C VAL A 68 -0.99 -14.53 -12.93
N ASP A 69 -1.07 -15.53 -12.06
CA ASP A 69 -1.12 -16.93 -12.46
C ASP A 69 -2.48 -17.51 -12.04
N GLY A 70 -3.36 -17.67 -13.03
CA GLY A 70 -4.75 -18.09 -12.81
C GLY A 70 -5.50 -17.17 -11.84
N ALA A 71 -5.76 -17.68 -10.64
CA ALA A 71 -6.53 -16.99 -9.59
C ALA A 71 -5.66 -16.34 -8.50
N VAL A 72 -4.33 -16.33 -8.66
CA VAL A 72 -3.40 -15.80 -7.66
C VAL A 72 -2.37 -14.86 -8.29
N ILE A 73 -1.70 -14.07 -7.44
CA ILE A 73 -0.53 -13.29 -7.82
C ILE A 73 0.71 -14.10 -7.44
N SER A 74 1.53 -14.43 -8.42
CA SER A 74 2.83 -15.09 -8.24
C SER A 74 3.92 -14.02 -8.13
N VAL A 75 4.87 -14.26 -7.21
CA VAL A 75 6.03 -13.40 -6.99
C VAL A 75 7.28 -14.23 -7.19
N THR A 76 8.10 -13.82 -8.14
CA THR A 76 9.35 -14.52 -8.50
C THR A 76 10.49 -13.53 -8.59
N PRO A 77 11.75 -13.93 -8.30
CA PRO A 77 12.90 -13.08 -8.61
C PRO A 77 12.86 -12.65 -10.07
N SER A 78 13.14 -11.38 -10.33
CA SER A 78 13.30 -10.87 -11.69
C SER A 78 14.51 -11.51 -12.32
N ILE A 79 14.32 -12.01 -13.54
CA ILE A 79 15.40 -12.56 -14.34
C ILE A 79 15.99 -11.37 -15.08
N ASP A 80 17.19 -10.95 -14.71
CA ASP A 80 17.96 -10.03 -15.54
C ASP A 80 18.34 -10.79 -16.82
N GLU A 81 17.63 -10.53 -17.93
CA GLU A 81 18.09 -10.96 -19.25
C GLU A 81 19.28 -10.05 -19.64
N ASP A 82 20.49 -10.61 -19.63
CA ASP A 82 21.72 -10.01 -20.16
C ASP A 82 21.60 -9.64 -21.66
#